data_AF-A0AAV3J9Q6-F1
#
_entry.id   AF-A0AAV3J9Q6-F1
#
_cell.length_a   1.000
_cell.length_b   1.000
_cell.length_c   1.000
_cell.angle_alpha   90.00
_cell.angle_beta   90.00
_cell.angle_gamma   90.00
#
_symmetry.space_group_name_H-M   'P 1'
#
loop_
_entity.id
_entity.type
_entity.pdbx_description
1 polymer ?
#
loop_
_entity_poly.entity_id
_entity_poly.type
_entity_poly.pdbx_seq_one_letter_code
_entity_poly.pdbx_strand_id
1 'polypeptide(L)'
;MSEVNNPHDRLIRETFQDKKEAATFFKNTLPPEVVELLDLENLELTESSFVSEELKQEQTDLLFQIPLQSGNKSNVYLLFEHKSYLENTIYIQLLGYLTEIYRNQQRNGEPLSVVIPFVFYHGEKEWKLGDRFLNQFVLTKQETDVFQDFIPDFKID
;
A
#
# COMPACT_ATOMS: atom_id res chain seq x y z
N MET A 1 -2.96 23.73 7.23
CA MET A 1 -3.70 23.37 8.44
C MET A 1 -5.07 22.88 8.02
N SER A 2 -5.14 21.65 7.51
CA SER A 2 -6.40 20.97 7.22
C SER A 2 -6.73 20.14 8.45
N GLU A 3 -7.82 20.50 9.12
CA GLU A 3 -8.46 19.68 10.14
C GLU A 3 -8.82 18.33 9.51
N VAL A 4 -8.13 17.26 9.89
CA VAL A 4 -8.60 15.90 9.60
C VAL A 4 -8.62 15.15 10.91
N ASN A 5 -9.68 15.41 11.66
CA ASN A 5 -10.11 14.60 12.79
C ASN A 5 -11.32 13.77 12.30
N ASN A 6 -11.13 13.04 11.20
CA ASN A 6 -12.17 12.18 10.67
C ASN A 6 -12.31 10.99 11.65
N PRO A 7 -13.47 10.78 12.29
CA PRO A 7 -13.66 9.67 13.22
C PRO A 7 -13.40 8.30 12.57
N HIS A 8 -13.56 8.19 11.24
CA HIS A 8 -13.24 6.97 10.50
C HIS A 8 -11.74 6.67 10.47
N ASP A 9 -10.89 7.68 10.31
CA ASP A 9 -9.43 7.52 10.24
C ASP A 9 -8.87 7.01 11.56
N ARG A 10 -9.37 7.58 12.67
CA ARG A 10 -9.00 7.13 14.01
C ARG A 10 -9.48 5.71 14.28
N LEU A 11 -10.72 5.39 13.91
CA LEU A 11 -11.28 4.05 14.07
C LEU A 11 -10.48 3.02 13.29
N ILE A 12 -10.14 3.30 12.02
CA ILE A 12 -9.31 2.43 11.19
C ILE A 12 -7.97 2.19 11.88
N ARG A 13 -7.27 3.24 12.29
CA ARG A 13 -5.98 3.07 12.96
C ARG A 13 -6.09 2.24 14.25
N GLU A 14 -7.12 2.48 15.06
CA GLU A 14 -7.35 1.72 16.30
C GLU A 14 -7.69 0.25 16.00
N THR A 15 -8.52 -0.04 14.99
CA THR A 15 -8.86 -1.40 14.57
C THR A 15 -7.64 -2.14 14.04
N PHE A 16 -6.85 -1.50 13.18
CA PHE A 16 -5.68 -2.12 12.54
C PHE A 16 -4.44 -2.17 13.43
N GLN A 17 -4.48 -1.58 14.64
CA GLN A 17 -3.52 -1.86 15.70
C GLN A 17 -3.73 -3.24 16.33
N ASP A 18 -4.94 -3.80 16.28
CA ASP A 18 -5.18 -5.19 16.66
C ASP A 18 -4.74 -6.11 15.51
N LYS A 19 -3.65 -6.86 15.75
CA LYS A 19 -3.11 -7.81 14.78
C LYS A 19 -4.15 -8.82 14.29
N LYS A 20 -5.08 -9.26 15.13
CA LYS A 20 -6.09 -10.25 14.72
C LYS A 20 -7.13 -9.66 13.76
N GLU A 21 -7.54 -8.43 14.02
CA GLU A 21 -8.49 -7.72 13.14
C GLU A 21 -7.82 -7.41 11.81
N ALA A 22 -6.57 -6.91 11.82
CA ALA A 22 -5.80 -6.67 10.61
C ALA A 22 -5.58 -7.96 9.79
N ALA A 23 -5.17 -9.06 10.43
CA ALA A 23 -5.00 -10.36 9.79
C ALA A 23 -6.30 -10.85 9.15
N THR A 24 -7.41 -10.75 9.88
CA THR A 24 -8.73 -11.18 9.41
C THR A 24 -9.18 -10.34 8.23
N PHE A 25 -8.98 -9.02 8.30
CA PHE A 25 -9.27 -8.11 7.20
C PHE A 25 -8.49 -8.50 5.94
N PHE A 26 -7.15 -8.56 6.02
CA PHE A 26 -6.31 -8.87 4.86
C PHE A 26 -6.58 -10.26 4.28
N LYS A 27 -6.87 -11.25 5.14
CA LYS A 27 -7.27 -12.58 4.69
C LYS A 27 -8.54 -12.59 3.84
N ASN A 28 -9.46 -11.66 4.08
CA ASN A 28 -10.74 -11.57 3.39
C ASN A 28 -10.72 -10.62 2.19
N THR A 29 -9.74 -9.71 2.10
CA THR A 29 -9.68 -8.68 1.05
C THR A 29 -8.60 -8.94 0.00
N LEU A 30 -7.45 -9.50 0.37
CA LEU A 30 -6.38 -9.78 -0.57
C LEU A 30 -6.74 -10.97 -1.48
N PRO A 31 -6.14 -11.04 -2.69
CA PRO A 31 -6.28 -12.21 -3.56
C PRO A 31 -5.88 -13.51 -2.83
N PRO A 32 -6.63 -14.62 -2.98
CA PRO A 32 -6.33 -15.88 -2.30
C PRO A 32 -4.90 -16.38 -2.52
N GLU A 33 -4.38 -16.24 -3.73
CA GLU A 33 -3.01 -16.61 -4.09
C GLU A 33 -1.94 -15.78 -3.37
N VAL A 34 -2.25 -14.53 -2.99
CA VAL A 34 -1.37 -13.69 -2.17
C VAL A 34 -1.46 -14.16 -0.72
N VAL A 35 -2.66 -14.36 -0.20
CA VAL A 35 -2.90 -14.81 1.18
C VAL A 35 -2.20 -16.14 1.47
N GLU A 36 -2.21 -17.09 0.53
CA GLU A 36 -1.54 -18.39 0.66
C GLU A 36 -0.02 -18.29 0.86
N LEU A 37 0.61 -17.19 0.43
CA LEU A 37 2.04 -16.97 0.58
C LEU A 37 2.41 -16.22 1.87
N LEU A 38 1.44 -15.57 2.52
CA LEU A 38 1.64 -14.69 3.66
C LEU A 38 1.34 -15.38 5.00
N ASP A 39 2.24 -15.20 5.97
CA ASP A 39 2.00 -15.56 7.36
C ASP A 39 1.30 -14.40 8.08
N LEU A 40 -0.01 -14.28 7.82
CA LEU A 40 -0.85 -13.27 8.44
C LEU A 40 -1.03 -13.48 9.95
N GLU A 41 -0.67 -14.62 10.54
CA GLU A 41 -0.73 -14.78 12.01
C GLU A 41 0.39 -14.00 12.70
N ASN A 42 1.51 -13.82 12.00
CA ASN A 42 2.71 -13.13 12.48
C ASN A 42 2.91 -11.75 11.86
N LEU A 43 1.86 -11.12 11.29
CA LEU A 43 1.99 -9.75 10.79
C LEU A 43 2.34 -8.76 11.93
N GLU A 44 3.13 -7.75 11.58
CA GLU A 44 3.55 -6.71 12.52
C GLU A 44 3.38 -5.33 11.93
N LEU A 45 2.79 -4.42 12.70
CA LEU A 45 2.78 -3.00 12.34
C LEU A 45 4.19 -2.44 12.53
N THR A 46 4.73 -1.84 11.47
CA THR A 46 6.07 -1.25 11.43
C THR A 46 5.95 0.27 11.49
N GLU A 47 6.86 0.92 12.22
CA GLU A 47 6.94 2.37 12.22
C GLU A 47 7.44 2.89 10.88
N SER A 48 6.63 3.71 10.20
CA SER A 48 6.97 4.41 8.96
C SER A 48 7.65 5.77 9.24
N SER A 49 8.50 5.86 10.27
CA SER A 49 9.14 7.12 10.68
C SER A 49 10.12 7.67 9.64
N PHE A 50 10.60 6.83 8.72
CA PHE A 50 11.46 7.23 7.60
C PHE A 50 10.72 7.91 6.45
N VAL A 51 9.39 7.81 6.39
CA VAL A 51 8.58 8.48 5.37
C VAL A 51 8.42 9.95 5.75
N SER A 52 8.69 10.85 4.81
CA SER A 52 8.65 12.29 5.04
C SER A 52 7.23 12.78 5.36
N GLU A 53 7.14 13.87 6.13
CA GLU A 53 5.86 14.49 6.50
C GLU A 53 5.10 15.03 5.28
N GLU A 54 5.79 15.36 4.18
CA GLU A 54 5.15 15.76 2.93
C GLU A 54 4.45 14.59 2.21
N LEU A 55 4.94 13.36 2.41
CA LEU A 55 4.33 12.14 1.88
C LEU A 55 3.22 11.64 2.80
N LYS A 56 3.40 11.71 4.12
CA LYS A 56 2.36 11.42 5.13
C LYS A 56 1.27 12.48 5.11
N GLN A 57 0.35 12.35 4.17
CA GLN A 57 -0.76 13.28 4.04
C GLN A 57 -1.88 12.98 5.05
N GLU A 58 -2.04 11.71 5.46
CA GLU A 58 -3.08 11.27 6.39
C GLU A 58 -2.48 10.49 7.56
N GLN A 59 -3.21 10.43 8.69
CA GLN A 59 -2.78 9.65 9.87
C GLN A 59 -3.09 8.14 9.75
N THR A 60 -3.63 7.72 8.60
CA THR A 60 -4.15 6.37 8.35
C THR A 60 -3.18 5.47 7.61
N ASP A 61 -2.04 6.00 7.15
CA ASP A 61 -1.03 5.24 6.45
C ASP A 61 -0.37 4.25 7.42
N LEU A 62 -0.56 2.95 7.17
CA LEU A 62 0.01 1.88 7.98
C LEU A 62 0.90 1.00 7.13
N LEU A 63 2.06 0.63 7.68
CA LEU A 63 2.98 -0.29 7.03
C LEU A 63 3.06 -1.58 7.83
N PHE A 64 2.60 -2.67 7.26
CA PHE A 64 2.70 -4.00 7.87
C PHE A 64 3.88 -4.75 7.29
N GLN A 65 4.68 -5.36 8.16
CA GLN A 65 5.67 -6.36 7.79
C GLN A 65 5.05 -7.75 8.02
N ILE A 66 5.07 -8.58 6.99
CA ILE A 66 4.40 -9.88 6.97
C ILE A 66 5.43 -10.94 6.55
N PRO A 67 5.72 -11.94 7.40
CA PRO A 67 6.59 -13.05 7.01
C PRO A 67 5.95 -13.88 5.88
N LEU A 68 6.79 -14.56 5.11
CA LEU A 68 6.32 -15.54 4.11
C LEU A 68 6.12 -16.91 4.76
N GLN A 69 5.06 -17.62 4.35
CA GLN A 69 4.78 -19.01 4.76
C GLN A 69 5.94 -19.96 4.46
N SER A 70 6.71 -19.67 3.41
CA SER A 70 7.90 -20.45 3.03
C SER A 70 9.04 -20.42 4.06
N GLY A 71 8.99 -19.51 5.04
CA GLY A 71 10.09 -19.27 5.99
C GLY A 71 11.31 -18.58 5.37
N ASN A 72 11.18 -18.03 4.16
CA ASN A 72 12.22 -17.22 3.54
C ASN A 72 12.49 -15.97 4.41
N LYS A 73 13.74 -15.52 4.44
CA LYS A 73 14.18 -14.37 5.26
C LYS A 73 13.68 -13.02 4.73
N SER A 74 13.15 -12.97 3.51
CA SER A 74 12.54 -11.75 2.97
C SER A 74 11.10 -11.65 3.44
N ASN A 75 10.79 -10.59 4.18
CA ASN A 75 9.41 -10.24 4.51
C ASN A 75 8.74 -9.57 3.31
N VAL A 76 7.42 -9.64 3.26
CA VAL A 76 6.58 -8.79 2.41
C VAL A 76 6.10 -7.62 3.25
N TYR A 77 6.11 -6.42 2.68
CA TYR A 77 5.44 -5.28 3.28
C TYR A 77 4.08 -5.07 2.63
N LEU A 78 3.09 -4.68 3.42
CA LEU A 78 1.80 -4.22 2.94
C LEU A 78 1.62 -2.77 3.39
N LEU A 79 1.57 -1.86 2.43
CA LEU A 79 1.30 -0.45 2.64
C LEU A 79 -0.21 -0.23 2.55
N PHE A 80 -0.85 0.00 3.69
CA PHE A 80 -2.28 0.26 3.78
C PHE A 80 -2.54 1.76 3.78
N GLU A 81 -3.31 2.22 2.80
CA GLU A 81 -3.79 3.60 2.70
C GLU A 81 -5.33 3.61 2.79
N HIS A 82 -5.90 4.41 3.69
CA HIS A 82 -7.34 4.69 3.67
C HIS A 82 -7.60 5.97 2.89
N LYS A 83 -8.59 5.96 1.99
CA LYS A 83 -9.05 7.17 1.30
C LYS A 83 -10.57 7.29 1.38
N SER A 84 -11.04 8.41 1.92
CA SER A 84 -12.46 8.76 1.98
C SER A 84 -12.94 9.59 0.79
N TYR A 85 -12.03 10.02 -0.08
CA TYR A 85 -12.32 10.79 -1.30
C TYR A 85 -11.45 10.33 -2.47
N LEU A 86 -11.96 10.50 -3.68
CA LEU A 86 -11.21 10.14 -4.89
C LEU A 86 -10.14 11.21 -5.14
N GLU A 87 -8.88 10.81 -5.12
CA GLU A 87 -7.74 11.68 -5.32
C GLU A 87 -6.92 11.21 -6.52
N ASN A 88 -6.80 12.04 -7.57
CA ASN A 88 -6.12 11.65 -8.80
C ASN A 88 -4.60 11.44 -8.63
N THR A 89 -4.03 11.90 -7.52
CA THR A 89 -2.61 11.84 -7.18
C THR A 89 -2.21 10.58 -6.42
N ILE A 90 -3.17 9.71 -6.04
CA ILE A 90 -2.92 8.53 -5.20
C ILE A 90 -1.79 7.64 -5.71
N TYR A 91 -1.72 7.39 -7.02
CA TYR A 91 -0.67 6.55 -7.58
C TYR A 91 0.74 7.17 -7.49
N ILE A 92 0.84 8.49 -7.63
CA ILE A 92 2.12 9.20 -7.46
C ILE A 92 2.53 9.18 -5.99
N GLN A 93 1.56 9.31 -5.08
CA GLN A 93 1.77 9.20 -3.64
C GLN A 93 2.30 7.80 -3.28
N LEU A 94 1.63 6.74 -3.76
CA LEU A 94 2.05 5.34 -3.59
C LEU A 94 3.46 5.10 -4.12
N LEU A 95 3.79 5.59 -5.32
CA LEU A 95 5.14 5.50 -5.86
C LEU A 95 6.18 6.18 -4.95
N GLY A 96 5.82 7.30 -4.33
CA GLY A 96 6.61 7.99 -3.32
C GLY A 96 6.88 7.12 -2.08
N TYR A 97 5.84 6.50 -1.51
CA TYR A 97 6.01 5.58 -0.37
C TYR A 97 6.89 4.38 -0.73
N LEU A 98 6.63 3.72 -1.86
CA LEU A 98 7.44 2.59 -2.33
C LEU A 98 8.91 2.97 -2.41
N THR A 99 9.19 4.15 -2.99
CA THR A 99 10.55 4.68 -3.10
C THR A 99 11.20 4.91 -1.73
N GLU A 100 10.49 5.50 -0.76
CA GLU A 100 11.04 5.73 0.58
C GLU A 100 11.24 4.44 1.37
N ILE A 101 10.35 3.46 1.23
CA ILE A 101 10.52 2.12 1.83
C ILE A 101 11.81 1.48 1.30
N TYR A 102 12.00 1.47 -0.02
CA TYR A 102 13.21 0.90 -0.62
C TYR A 102 14.48 1.66 -0.26
N ARG A 103 14.42 3.00 -0.19
CA ARG A 103 15.55 3.81 0.30
C ARG A 103 15.90 3.47 1.75
N ASN A 104 14.89 3.27 2.60
CA ASN A 104 15.12 2.89 3.99
C ASN A 104 15.80 1.51 4.10
N GLN A 105 15.29 0.50 3.38
CA GLN A 105 15.91 -0.83 3.32
C GLN A 105 17.38 -0.74 2.85
N GLN A 106 17.63 0.03 1.78
CA GLN A 106 18.98 0.25 1.26
C GLN A 106 19.90 0.91 2.29
N ARG A 107 19.43 1.93 3.01
CA ARG A 107 20.20 2.61 4.08
C ARG A 107 20.56 1.67 5.23
N ASN A 108 19.69 0.71 5.53
CA ASN A 108 19.90 -0.28 6.58
C ASN A 108 20.69 -1.51 6.14
N GLY A 109 21.05 -1.60 4.84
CA GLY A 109 21.73 -2.77 4.28
C GLY A 109 20.84 -4.01 4.17
N GLU A 110 19.52 -3.80 4.15
CA GLU A 110 18.51 -4.86 3.99
C GLU A 110 18.30 -5.17 2.49
N PRO A 111 17.97 -6.43 2.13
CA PRO A 111 17.52 -6.74 0.78
C PRO A 111 16.16 -6.07 0.52
N LEU A 112 15.89 -5.74 -0.75
CA LEU A 112 14.59 -5.20 -1.13
C LEU A 112 13.49 -6.26 -0.91
N SER A 113 12.41 -5.82 -0.28
CA SER A 113 11.22 -6.64 -0.08
C SER A 113 10.16 -6.37 -1.13
N VAL A 114 9.24 -7.30 -1.33
CA VAL A 114 7.98 -6.98 -2.03
C VAL A 114 7.20 -6.01 -1.15
N VAL A 115 6.63 -4.97 -1.76
CA VAL A 115 5.74 -4.03 -1.07
C VAL A 115 4.41 -4.02 -1.85
N ILE A 116 3.33 -4.42 -1.19
CA ILE A 116 1.98 -4.47 -1.74
C ILE A 116 1.26 -3.18 -1.32
N PRO A 117 0.97 -2.25 -2.25
CA PRO A 117 0.09 -1.13 -1.95
C PRO A 117 -1.37 -1.62 -1.89
N PHE A 118 -2.03 -1.37 -0.77
CA PHE A 118 -3.42 -1.70 -0.52
C PHE A 118 -4.19 -0.41 -0.25
N VAL A 119 -5.20 -0.11 -1.06
CA VAL A 119 -5.99 1.12 -0.91
C VAL A 119 -7.40 0.77 -0.45
N PHE A 120 -7.69 1.03 0.82
CA PHE A 120 -9.04 0.95 1.34
C PHE A 120 -9.82 2.22 0.98
N TYR A 121 -10.52 2.17 -0.15
CA TYR A 121 -11.33 3.29 -0.63
C TYR A 121 -12.77 3.22 -0.11
N HIS A 122 -13.18 4.23 0.64
CA HIS A 122 -14.54 4.39 1.17
C HIS A 122 -15.09 5.79 0.86
N GLY A 123 -15.11 6.17 -0.42
CA GLY A 123 -15.68 7.44 -0.87
C GLY A 123 -17.04 7.30 -1.55
N GLU A 124 -17.76 8.42 -1.66
CA GLU A 124 -19.07 8.47 -2.33
C GLU A 124 -18.99 8.29 -3.85
N LYS A 125 -17.83 8.62 -4.45
CA LYS A 125 -17.62 8.53 -5.89
C LYS A 125 -17.20 7.12 -6.26
N GLU A 126 -17.56 6.69 -7.46
CA GLU A 126 -17.03 5.45 -8.02
C GLU A 126 -15.53 5.55 -8.28
N TRP A 127 -14.78 4.48 -7.99
CA TRP A 127 -13.36 4.38 -8.31
C TRP A 127 -13.16 4.25 -9.83
N LYS A 128 -12.56 5.27 -10.45
CA LYS A 128 -12.37 5.36 -11.91
C LYS A 128 -10.91 5.41 -12.36
N LEU A 129 -9.98 5.28 -11.42
CA LEU A 129 -8.54 5.39 -11.72
C LEU A 129 -7.95 4.05 -12.22
N GLY A 130 -8.73 2.96 -12.24
CA GLY A 130 -8.22 1.62 -12.53
C GLY A 130 -7.37 1.06 -11.39
N ASP A 131 -6.69 -0.06 -11.60
CA ASP A 131 -5.96 -0.85 -10.58
C ASP A 131 -4.43 -0.91 -10.79
N ARG A 132 -3.92 -0.20 -11.80
CA ARG A 132 -2.49 -0.17 -12.16
C ARG A 132 -2.00 1.25 -12.37
N PHE A 133 -0.71 1.47 -12.08
CA PHE A 133 -0.10 2.78 -12.34
C PHE A 133 -0.12 3.15 -13.83
N LEU A 134 0.03 2.16 -14.71
CA LEU A 134 -0.09 2.33 -16.16
C LEU A 134 -1.41 3.02 -16.57
N ASN A 135 -2.49 2.81 -15.84
CA ASN A 135 -3.81 3.40 -16.16
C ASN A 135 -3.85 4.93 -15.96
N GLN A 136 -2.82 5.52 -15.34
CA GLN A 136 -2.71 6.97 -15.15
C GLN A 136 -2.14 7.69 -16.38
N PHE A 137 -1.65 6.94 -17.37
CA PHE A 137 -1.07 7.49 -18.59
C PHE A 137 -2.12 7.54 -19.71
N VAL A 138 -2.20 8.67 -20.40
CA VAL A 138 -3.08 8.82 -21.56
C VAL A 138 -2.37 8.29 -22.80
N LEU A 139 -2.51 6.99 -23.05
CA LEU A 139 -1.90 6.27 -24.15
C LEU A 139 -2.95 5.56 -25.00
N THR A 140 -2.72 5.48 -26.30
CA THR A 140 -3.42 4.56 -27.19
C THR A 140 -2.95 3.13 -26.95
N LYS A 141 -3.74 2.13 -27.39
CA LYS A 141 -3.36 0.71 -27.26
C LYS A 141 -1.97 0.41 -27.86
N GLN A 142 -1.68 0.96 -29.03
CA GLN A 142 -0.39 0.76 -29.68
C GLN A 142 0.77 1.36 -28.84
N GLU A 143 0.56 2.53 -28.26
CA GLU A 143 1.56 3.17 -27.39
C GLU A 143 1.74 2.38 -26.09
N THR A 144 0.64 1.90 -25.47
CA THR A 144 0.70 1.04 -24.28
C THR A 144 1.51 -0.23 -24.54
N ASP A 145 1.25 -0.93 -25.66
CA ASP A 145 1.97 -2.15 -26.00
C ASP A 145 3.49 -1.93 -26.12
N VAL A 146 3.91 -0.73 -26.56
CA VAL A 146 5.31 -0.34 -26.72
C VAL A 146 5.94 0.20 -25.44
N PHE A 147 5.19 0.97 -24.63
CA PHE A 147 5.73 1.73 -23.50
C PHE A 147 5.53 1.08 -22.14
N GLN A 148 4.66 0.06 -22.01
CA GLN A 148 4.34 -0.57 -20.72
C GLN A 148 5.58 -1.03 -19.94
N ASP A 149 6.60 -1.55 -20.62
CA ASP A 149 7.82 -2.07 -19.98
C ASP A 149 8.76 -0.96 -19.46
N PHE A 150 8.54 0.30 -19.84
CA PHE A 150 9.32 1.46 -19.40
C PHE A 150 8.65 2.27 -18.30
N ILE A 151 7.42 1.90 -17.93
CA ILE A 151 6.65 2.53 -16.86
C ILE A 151 6.84 1.69 -15.59
N PRO A 152 7.13 2.32 -14.43
CA PRO A 152 7.22 1.60 -13.17
C PRO A 152 5.83 1.11 -12.76
N ASP A 153 5.42 -0.04 -13.29
CA ASP A 153 4.05 -0.50 -13.16
C ASP A 153 3.87 -1.44 -11.97
N PHE A 154 2.99 -1.03 -11.07
CA PHE A 154 2.56 -1.82 -9.92
C PHE A 154 1.04 -1.87 -9.89
N LYS A 155 0.52 -2.96 -9.32
CA LYS A 155 -0.90 -3.18 -9.07
C LYS A 155 -1.25 -2.72 -7.66
N ILE A 156 -2.43 -2.13 -7.48
CA ILE A 156 -3.05 -1.93 -6.16
C ILE A 156 -4.07 -3.04 -5.91
N ASP A 157 -4.11 -3.54 -4.68
CA ASP A 157 -5.15 -4.48 -4.20
C ASP A 157 -6.17 -3.77 -3.28
#